data_AF-A0A553KHS3-F1
#
_entry.id   AF-A0A553KHS3-F1
#
_cell.length_a   1.000
_cell.length_b   1.000
_cell.length_c   1.000
_cell.angle_alpha   90.00
_cell.angle_beta   90.00
_cell.angle_gamma   90.00
#
_symmetry.space_group_name_H-M   'P 1'
#
loop_
_entity.id
_entity.type
_entity.pdbx_description
1 polymer ?
#
loop_
_entity_poly.entity_id
_entity_poly.type
_entity_poly.pdbx_seq_one_letter_code
_entity_poly.pdbx_strand_id
1 'polypeptide(L)'
;MNHNGILLGKRHFLYSSERVVEVEGWTFTIAPGFKVIAGGSANPLQTLISIYRGSEKVAQLVLSHKRHDSDLAVQAVSSDVLLEMSPATRTVSVAEKQ
;
A
#
# COMPACT_ATOMS: atom_id res chain seq x y z
N MET A 1 -8.74 -15.30 4.12
CA MET A 1 -7.97 -14.21 4.76
C MET A 1 -6.65 -14.81 5.24
N ASN A 2 -5.63 -14.83 4.37
CA ASN A 2 -4.32 -15.38 4.71
C ASN A 2 -3.29 -14.26 4.50
N HIS A 3 -3.31 -13.27 5.40
CA HIS A 3 -2.30 -12.23 5.42
C HIS A 3 -0.98 -12.86 5.87
N ASN A 4 -0.03 -12.99 4.96
CA ASN A 4 1.32 -13.45 5.29
C ASN A 4 2.08 -12.30 5.94
N GLY A 5 1.80 -12.08 7.22
CA GLY A 5 2.55 -11.15 8.05
C GLY A 5 3.97 -11.67 8.25
N ILE A 6 4.96 -10.92 7.78
CA ILE A 6 6.37 -11.24 8.02
C ILE A 6 6.86 -10.31 9.13
N LEU A 7 7.38 -10.89 10.20
CA LEU A 7 8.07 -10.14 11.24
C LEU A 7 9.55 -10.02 10.86
N LEU A 8 10.01 -8.79 10.61
CA LEU A 8 11.43 -8.50 10.39
C LEU A 8 11.93 -7.62 11.54
N GLY A 9 12.59 -8.25 12.52
CA GLY A 9 12.96 -7.61 13.77
C GLY A 9 11.73 -7.26 14.61
N LYS A 10 11.54 -5.98 14.94
CA LYS A 10 10.34 -5.47 15.66
C LYS A 10 9.26 -4.91 14.73
N ARG A 11 9.48 -4.94 13.41
CA ARG A 11 8.60 -4.30 12.43
C ARG A 11 7.70 -5.34 11.79
N HIS A 12 6.41 -5.04 11.78
CA HIS A 12 5.41 -5.83 11.08
C HIS A 12 5.40 -5.40 9.62
N PHE A 13 5.48 -6.39 8.74
CA PHE A 13 5.28 -6.20 7.32
C PHE A 13 4.09 -7.02 6.87
N LEU A 14 3.19 -6.37 6.14
CA LEU A 14 2.15 -7.02 5.39
C LEU A 14 2.65 -7.24 3.96
N TYR A 15 2.61 -8.47 3.50
CA TYR A 15 2.78 -8.84 2.11
C TYR A 15 1.46 -9.39 1.57
N SER A 16 0.98 -8.88 0.44
CA SER A 16 -0.20 -9.42 -0.22
C SER A 16 -0.10 -9.32 -1.75
N SER A 17 -0.53 -10.39 -2.40
CA SER A 17 -0.84 -10.42 -3.85
C SER A 17 -2.33 -10.67 -4.08
N GLU A 18 -3.16 -10.51 -3.05
CA GLU A 18 -4.61 -10.61 -3.16
C GLU A 18 -5.17 -9.38 -3.91
N ARG A 19 -6.30 -9.58 -4.62
CA ARG A 19 -6.96 -8.49 -5.36
C ARG A 19 -7.48 -7.37 -4.46
N VAL A 20 -7.81 -7.70 -3.21
CA VAL A 20 -8.28 -6.73 -2.23
C VAL A 20 -7.43 -6.94 -0.99
N VAL A 21 -6.80 -5.86 -0.51
CA VAL A 21 -5.99 -5.89 0.71
C VAL A 21 -6.34 -4.69 1.58
N GLU A 22 -6.50 -4.93 2.87
CA GLU A 22 -6.71 -3.87 3.85
C GLU A 22 -5.37 -3.51 4.51
N VAL A 23 -5.04 -2.23 4.51
CA VAL A 23 -3.87 -1.68 5.19
C VAL A 23 -4.34 -0.57 6.10
N GLU A 24 -4.41 -0.87 7.40
CA GLU A 24 -4.65 0.14 8.45
C GLU A 24 -5.89 1.02 8.17
N GLY A 25 -6.99 0.39 7.76
CA GLY A 25 -8.28 1.03 7.45
C GLY A 25 -8.41 1.60 6.03
N TRP A 26 -7.40 1.42 5.17
CA TRP A 26 -7.47 1.70 3.74
C TRP A 26 -7.63 0.40 2.95
N THR A 27 -8.56 0.39 1.99
CA THR A 27 -8.78 -0.77 1.12
C THR A 27 -8.11 -0.54 -0.23
N PHE A 28 -7.20 -1.43 -0.59
CA PHE A 28 -6.50 -1.42 -1.87
C PHE A 28 -7.09 -2.48 -2.79
N THR A 29 -7.55 -2.05 -3.96
CA THR A 29 -7.97 -2.93 -5.06
C THR A 29 -6.84 -3.02 -6.08
N ILE A 30 -6.27 -4.19 -6.22
CA ILE A 30 -5.02 -4.45 -6.94
C ILE A 30 -5.30 -5.27 -8.20
N ALA A 31 -4.95 -4.73 -9.37
CA ALA A 31 -4.98 -5.47 -10.62
C ALA A 31 -4.05 -6.69 -10.59
N PRO A 32 -4.33 -7.74 -11.39
CA PRO A 32 -3.44 -8.91 -11.48
C PRO A 32 -2.00 -8.52 -11.85
N GLY A 33 -1.02 -9.22 -11.30
CA GLY A 33 0.42 -9.00 -11.59
C GLY A 33 1.10 -7.97 -10.67
N PHE A 34 0.33 -7.24 -9.87
CA PHE A 34 0.86 -6.37 -8.82
C PHE A 34 0.84 -7.04 -7.45
N LYS A 35 1.69 -6.57 -6.54
CA LYS A 35 1.74 -6.98 -5.14
C LYS A 35 1.96 -5.77 -4.24
N VAL A 36 1.40 -5.81 -3.04
CA VAL A 36 1.51 -4.77 -2.02
C VAL A 36 2.40 -5.24 -0.89
N ILE A 37 3.31 -4.37 -0.47
CA ILE A 37 4.11 -4.53 0.74
C ILE A 37 3.87 -3.30 1.60
N ALA A 38 3.24 -3.46 2.76
CA ALA A 38 3.01 -2.38 3.71
C ALA A 38 3.82 -2.60 5.00
N GLY A 39 4.42 -1.54 5.53
CA GLY A 39 5.24 -1.57 6.74
C GLY A 39 6.61 -0.92 6.54
N GLY A 40 7.57 -1.25 7.41
CA GLY A 40 8.98 -0.92 7.20
C GLY A 40 9.43 0.53 7.41
N SER A 41 8.53 1.45 7.73
CA SER A 41 8.90 2.81 8.11
C SER A 41 9.83 2.81 9.34
N ALA A 42 10.84 3.69 9.34
CA ALA A 42 11.62 3.98 10.54
C ALA A 42 10.89 4.94 11.49
N ASN A 43 9.91 5.69 10.97
CA ASN A 43 9.06 6.57 11.74
C ASN A 43 7.82 5.79 12.23
N PRO A 44 7.61 5.63 13.55
CA PRO A 44 6.48 4.88 14.10
C PRO A 44 5.13 5.55 13.83
N LEU A 45 5.11 6.81 13.39
CA LEU A 45 3.91 7.53 12.98
C LEU A 45 3.60 7.37 11.49
N GLN A 46 4.31 6.50 10.78
CA GLN A 46 4.12 6.30 9.35
C GLN A 46 4.17 4.82 8.97
N THR A 47 3.38 4.45 7.98
CA THR A 47 3.44 3.15 7.31
C THR A 47 3.77 3.40 5.84
N LEU A 48 4.84 2.78 5.33
CA LEU A 48 5.16 2.82 3.90
C LEU A 48 4.37 1.73 3.21
N ILE A 49 3.74 2.06 2.08
CA ILE A 49 2.96 1.12 1.28
C ILE A 49 3.58 1.13 -0.12
N SER A 50 4.28 0.04 -0.45
CA SER A 50 4.99 -0.12 -1.71
C SER A 50 4.23 -1.08 -2.61
N ILE A 51 3.97 -0.66 -3.83
CA ILE A 51 3.34 -1.47 -4.88
C ILE A 51 4.44 -1.91 -5.82
N TYR A 52 4.44 -3.21 -6.13
CA TYR A 52 5.41 -3.82 -7.03
C TYR A 52 4.73 -4.52 -8.19
N ARG A 53 5.37 -4.51 -9.36
CA ARG A 53 5.12 -5.45 -10.46
C ARG A 53 6.34 -6.35 -10.59
N GLY A 54 6.17 -7.66 -10.38
CA GLY A 54 7.33 -8.56 -10.27
C GLY A 54 8.27 -8.16 -9.12
N SER A 55 9.53 -7.80 -9.43
CA SER A 55 10.52 -7.30 -8.46
C SER A 55 10.67 -5.77 -8.45
N GLU A 56 10.01 -5.07 -9.38
CA GLU A 56 10.13 -3.63 -9.54
C GLU A 56 9.10 -2.89 -8.68
N LYS A 57 9.53 -1.86 -7.94
CA LYS A 57 8.64 -0.99 -7.19
C LYS A 57 8.10 0.09 -8.12
N VAL A 58 6.81 0.04 -8.40
CA VAL A 58 6.14 0.92 -9.37
C VAL A 58 5.35 2.03 -8.71
N ALA A 59 5.00 1.92 -7.43
CA ALA A 59 4.44 3.03 -6.68
C ALA A 59 4.78 2.94 -5.19
N GLN A 60 4.80 4.09 -4.53
CA GLN A 60 4.98 4.19 -3.08
C GLN A 60 4.02 5.23 -2.52
N LEU A 61 3.33 4.84 -1.46
CA LEU A 61 2.46 5.68 -0.67
C LEU A 61 2.96 5.69 0.78
N VAL A 62 2.55 6.72 1.52
CA VAL A 62 2.81 6.87 2.94
C VAL A 62 1.49 7.12 3.63
N LEU A 63 1.15 6.24 4.57
CA LEU A 63 0.09 6.47 5.51
C LEU A 63 0.68 7.12 6.76
N SER A 64 0.20 8.31 7.12
CA SER A 64 0.63 9.04 8.31
C SER A 64 -0.42 8.93 9.41
N HIS A 65 0.01 8.48 10.59
CA HIS A 65 -0.82 8.27 11.76
C HIS A 65 -0.96 9.54 12.59
N LYS A 66 -2.16 10.09 12.67
CA LYS A 66 -2.55 11.14 13.61
C LYS A 66 -3.49 10.53 14.66
N ARG A 67 -3.59 11.16 15.85
CA ARG A 67 -4.32 10.60 17.01
C ARG A 67 -5.76 10.12 16.72
N HIS A 68 -6.42 10.70 15.73
CA HIS A 68 -7.80 10.36 15.36
C HIS A 68 -8.01 10.19 13.85
N ASP A 69 -6.95 10.23 13.04
CA ASP A 69 -7.08 10.15 11.59
C ASP A 69 -5.82 9.59 10.94
N SER A 70 -5.95 9.07 9.72
CA SER A 70 -4.83 8.58 8.93
C SER A 70 -4.83 9.21 7.54
N ASP A 71 -3.78 9.98 7.26
CA ASP A 71 -3.61 10.66 5.97
C ASP A 71 -2.79 9.79 5.04
N LEU A 72 -3.33 9.46 3.86
CA LEU A 72 -2.60 8.73 2.84
C LEU A 72 -2.09 9.69 1.76
N ALA A 73 -0.78 9.64 1.51
CA ALA A 73 -0.13 10.45 0.50
C ALA A 73 0.61 9.58 -0.52
N VAL A 74 0.62 10.01 -1.78
CA VAL A 74 1.41 9.39 -2.85
C VAL A 74 2.81 10.03 -2.86
N GLN A 75 3.85 9.21 -2.82
CA GLN A 75 5.22 9.69 -2.96
C GLN A 75 5.76 9.51 -4.39
N ALA A 76 5.46 8.38 -5.01
CA ALA A 76 5.91 8.08 -6.37
C ALA A 76 4.95 7.11 -7.05
N VAL A 77 4.77 7.27 -8.36
CA VAL A 77 4.02 6.36 -9.23
C VAL A 77 4.72 6.32 -10.58
N SER A 78 4.92 5.12 -11.11
CA SER A 78 5.48 4.87 -12.44
C SER A 78 4.54 5.42 -13.51
N SER A 79 5.11 5.83 -14.65
CA SER A 79 4.35 6.47 -15.73
C SER A 79 3.31 5.55 -16.37
N ASP A 80 3.48 4.23 -16.27
CA ASP A 80 2.62 3.18 -16.83
C ASP A 80 1.56 2.63 -15.84
N VAL A 81 1.52 3.17 -14.61
CA VAL A 81 0.55 2.77 -13.58
C VAL A 81 -0.48 3.87 -13.34
N LEU A 82 -1.75 3.48 -13.35
CA LEU A 82 -2.86 4.31 -12.88
C LEU A 82 -3.09 4.01 -11.39
N LEU A 83 -3.08 5.08 -10.59
CA LEU A 83 -3.39 5.04 -9.18
C LEU A 83 -4.53 6.00 -8.90
N GLU A 84 -5.68 5.47 -8.51
CA GLU A 84 -6.87 6.25 -8.16
C GLU A 84 -7.10 6.19 -6.66
N MET A 85 -7.34 7.35 -6.04
CA MET A 85 -7.57 7.46 -4.60
C MET A 85 -8.92 8.10 -4.34
N SER A 86 -9.71 7.48 -3.47
CA SER A 86 -10.97 8.04 -2.96
C SER A 86 -10.88 8.17 -1.44
N PRO A 87 -10.42 9.32 -0.92
CA PRO A 87 -10.25 9.51 0.52
C PRO A 87 -11.53 9.36 1.34
N ALA A 88 -12.68 9.76 0.78
CA ALA A 88 -13.98 9.66 1.45
C ALA A 88 -14.36 8.20 1.79
N THR A 89 -13.96 7.25 0.94
CA THR A 89 -14.21 5.82 1.13
C THR A 89 -12.95 5.07 1.59
N ARG A 90 -11.82 5.78 1.77
CA ARG A 90 -10.50 5.21 2.07
C ARG A 90 -10.11 4.07 1.12
N THR A 91 -10.41 4.24 -0.16
CA THR A 91 -10.08 3.25 -1.20
C THR A 91 -8.95 3.74 -2.10
N VAL A 92 -8.12 2.79 -2.52
CA VAL A 92 -7.09 2.98 -3.54
C VAL A 92 -7.25 1.88 -4.59
N SER A 93 -7.26 2.26 -5.86
CA SER A 93 -7.26 1.32 -6.98
C SER A 93 -5.94 1.42 -7.74
N VAL A 94 -5.37 0.26 -8.07
CA VAL A 94 -4.10 0.14 -8.80
C VAL A 94 -4.34 -0.65 -10.08
N ALA A 95 -4.03 -0.04 -11.22
CA ALA A 95 -4.20 -0.62 -12.53
C ALA A 95 -3.06 -0.20 -13.49
N GLU A 96 -2.98 -0.87 -14.63
CA GLU A 96 -2.13 -0.42 -15.75
C GLU A 96 -2.84 0.73 -16.48
N LYS A 97 -2.07 1.70 -16.98
CA LYS A 97 -2.62 2.68 -17.92
C LYS A 97 -2.86 1.99 -19.26
N GLN A 98 -4.05 2.22 -19.82
CA GLN A 98 -4.39 1.84 -21.19
C GLN A 98 -3.86 2.86 -22.19
#